data_AF-A0A849BRW9-F1
#
_entry.id   AF-A0A849BRW9-F1
#
_cell.length_a   1.000
_cell.length_b   1.000
_cell.length_c   1.000
_cell.angle_alpha   90.00
_cell.angle_beta   90.00
_cell.angle_gamma   90.00
#
_symmetry.space_group_name_H-M   'P 1'
#
loop_
_entity.id
_entity.type
_entity.pdbx_description
1 polymer ?
#
loop_
_entity_poly.entity_id
_entity_poly.type
_entity_poly.pdbx_seq_one_letter_code
_entity_poly.pdbx_strand_id
1 'polypeptide(L)'
;MVEDGRADRRPGRGESGGDGAQDTGGPGRGSAGGSSEDGRSGRRWHRGVPVADRVEQQIREAQARGSFSGLRGEGRPIPDLHRQRTSYQWVLDWAEREGADLSAAMPVGLALRRERAELRAAVPTLRSEREVRELVADFNGRLRDAYLRPASGPPVAVGPLDLQVQLDRWHEAHPPRPAPEPPPAPAPRRRPWWRRRP
;
A
#
# COMPACT_ATOMS: atom_id res chain seq x y z
N MET A 1 69.92 -0.02 -15.09
CA MET A 1 68.96 -0.56 -16.08
C MET A 1 67.62 0.07 -15.71
N VAL A 2 67.36 1.31 -16.18
CA VAL A 2 66.56 1.67 -17.39
C VAL A 2 65.11 1.22 -17.19
N GLU A 3 64.03 2.00 -17.24
CA GLU A 3 63.67 3.42 -17.50
C GLU A 3 62.24 3.61 -16.92
N ASP A 4 61.88 4.76 -16.32
CA ASP A 4 61.16 5.93 -16.88
C ASP A 4 59.71 5.72 -17.35
N GLY A 5 58.79 6.63 -16.97
CA GLY A 5 57.38 6.57 -17.37
C GLY A 5 56.39 7.51 -16.66
N ARG A 6 56.63 8.83 -16.74
CA ARG A 6 55.65 9.90 -16.43
C ARG A 6 54.48 9.94 -17.43
N ALA A 7 53.29 10.26 -16.96
CA ALA A 7 52.22 11.03 -17.65
C ALA A 7 51.16 11.40 -16.59
N ASP A 8 51.08 12.61 -16.04
CA ASP A 8 50.64 13.90 -16.59
C ASP A 8 49.26 13.87 -17.30
N ARG A 9 48.22 14.34 -16.59
CA ARG A 9 46.94 14.82 -17.16
C ARG A 9 46.10 15.60 -16.15
N ARG A 10 46.18 16.93 -16.23
CA ARG A 10 45.10 17.91 -16.02
C ARG A 10 45.35 19.04 -17.04
N PRO A 11 44.35 19.68 -17.65
CA PRO A 11 43.49 20.64 -16.93
C PRO A 11 42.06 20.84 -17.52
N GLY A 12 41.26 21.70 -16.88
CA GLY A 12 40.02 22.21 -17.47
C GLY A 12 39.08 22.89 -16.47
N ARG A 13 39.46 24.08 -16.00
CA ARG A 13 38.64 25.01 -15.21
C ARG A 13 38.00 26.01 -16.18
N GLY A 14 36.70 26.28 -16.06
CA GLY A 14 36.03 27.33 -16.82
C GLY A 14 34.63 27.62 -16.30
N GLU A 15 34.51 28.48 -15.29
CA GLU A 15 33.27 29.21 -14.98
C GLU A 15 33.66 30.65 -14.59
N SER A 16 33.23 31.59 -15.42
CA SER A 16 33.28 33.03 -15.24
C SER A 16 31.94 33.59 -15.71
N GLY A 17 31.37 34.54 -14.97
CA GLY A 17 30.27 35.38 -15.47
C GLY A 17 29.22 35.69 -14.40
N GLY A 18 29.33 36.86 -13.78
CA GLY A 18 28.38 37.38 -12.81
C GLY A 18 27.43 38.44 -13.40
N ASP A 19 26.62 38.95 -12.46
CA ASP A 19 26.14 40.34 -12.33
C ASP A 19 24.77 40.77 -12.90
N GLY A 20 24.08 41.61 -12.11
CA GLY A 20 22.92 42.45 -12.48
C GLY A 20 21.59 42.08 -11.80
N ALA A 21 21.23 42.69 -10.66
CA ALA A 21 20.49 43.98 -10.52
C ALA A 21 18.97 43.83 -10.78
N GLN A 22 18.09 43.93 -9.76
CA GLN A 22 17.54 45.10 -9.04
C GLN A 22 16.05 45.34 -9.38
N ASP A 23 15.27 45.52 -8.31
CA ASP A 23 14.16 46.46 -8.12
C ASP A 23 13.01 46.56 -9.14
N THR A 24 11.79 46.26 -8.66
CA THR A 24 10.58 47.05 -8.99
C THR A 24 9.64 47.08 -7.78
N GLY A 25 9.29 48.29 -7.34
CA GLY A 25 8.34 48.54 -6.26
C GLY A 25 6.90 48.86 -6.73
N GLY A 26 5.95 48.50 -5.86
CA GLY A 26 4.68 49.21 -5.56
C GLY A 26 3.40 48.79 -6.30
N PRO A 27 2.18 49.13 -5.81
CA PRO A 27 1.78 49.59 -4.46
C PRO A 27 0.47 48.96 -3.89
N GLY A 28 0.23 49.17 -2.59
CA GLY A 28 -1.07 49.52 -2.00
C GLY A 28 -2.22 48.50 -1.96
N ARG A 29 -2.48 47.91 -0.79
CA ARG A 29 -3.84 47.48 -0.40
C ARG A 29 -4.15 47.96 1.02
N GLY A 30 -5.24 48.73 1.13
CA GLY A 30 -5.71 49.35 2.35
C GLY A 30 -6.33 48.38 3.35
N SER A 31 -6.33 48.83 4.60
CA SER A 31 -7.00 48.23 5.74
C SER A 31 -8.51 48.43 5.71
N ALA A 32 -9.25 47.36 6.04
CA ALA A 32 -10.44 47.30 6.91
C ALA A 32 -10.78 45.79 6.99
N GLY A 33 -10.75 45.09 8.13
CA GLY A 33 -11.50 45.35 9.35
C GLY A 33 -12.62 44.30 9.43
N GLY A 34 -12.50 43.31 10.32
CA GLY A 34 -13.50 42.24 10.47
C GLY A 34 -13.02 41.06 11.28
N SER A 35 -13.07 41.21 12.59
CA SER A 35 -12.72 40.25 13.63
C SER A 35 -13.51 38.94 13.57
N SER A 36 -12.83 37.83 13.83
CA SER A 36 -13.40 36.66 14.52
C SER A 36 -12.27 35.99 15.29
N GLU A 37 -12.23 36.32 16.58
CA GLU A 37 -11.38 35.74 17.60
C GLU A 37 -11.87 34.33 17.93
N ASP A 38 -11.07 33.31 17.61
CA ASP A 38 -11.22 31.96 18.16
C ASP A 38 -9.88 31.50 18.76
N GLY A 39 -9.71 31.76 20.07
CA GLY A 39 -9.39 30.76 21.09
C GLY A 39 -8.17 29.83 20.97
N ARG A 40 -7.17 30.09 20.12
CA ARG A 40 -5.90 29.32 20.12
C ARG A 40 -4.70 30.25 20.16
N SER A 41 -4.30 30.67 21.36
CA SER A 41 -3.03 31.37 21.57
C SER A 41 -1.86 30.38 21.36
N GLY A 42 -1.48 30.19 20.10
CA GLY A 42 -0.15 29.69 19.77
C GLY A 42 0.86 30.71 20.27
N ARG A 43 1.52 30.45 21.40
CA ARG A 43 2.68 31.24 21.82
C ARG A 43 3.67 31.21 20.66
N ARG A 44 3.83 32.34 19.98
CA ARG A 44 4.81 32.54 18.92
C ARG A 44 6.17 32.50 19.61
N TRP A 45 6.75 31.31 19.70
CA TRP A 45 8.11 31.11 20.19
C TRP A 45 9.01 32.05 19.39
N HIS A 46 9.55 33.06 20.07
CA HIS A 46 10.39 34.06 19.44
C HIS A 46 11.63 33.36 18.85
N ARG A 47 11.99 33.67 17.59
CA ARG A 47 13.31 33.28 17.05
C ARG A 47 14.36 33.82 18.03
N GLY A 48 15.06 32.92 18.71
CA GLY A 48 16.05 33.29 19.73
C GLY A 48 16.10 32.34 20.93
N VAL A 49 15.02 31.59 21.19
CA VAL A 49 15.04 30.55 22.25
C VAL A 49 15.57 29.23 21.66
N PRO A 50 16.60 28.63 22.27
CA PRO A 50 17.05 27.29 21.91
C PRO A 50 15.91 26.26 21.92
N VAL A 51 15.97 25.29 21.00
CA VAL A 51 14.93 24.25 20.91
C VAL A 51 14.81 23.46 22.21
N ALA A 52 15.93 23.19 22.89
CA ALA A 52 15.97 22.47 24.16
C ALA A 52 15.15 23.19 25.25
N ASP A 53 15.35 24.50 25.43
CA ASP A 53 14.64 25.28 26.45
C ASP A 53 13.14 25.32 26.20
N ARG A 54 12.74 25.36 24.92
CA ARG A 54 11.33 25.28 24.53
C ARG A 54 10.74 23.91 24.85
N VAL A 55 11.46 22.82 24.55
CA VAL A 55 11.01 21.46 24.85
C VAL A 55 10.88 21.26 26.36
N GLU A 56 11.84 21.73 27.14
CA GLU A 56 11.83 21.62 28.61
C GLU A 56 10.64 22.39 29.23
N GLN A 57 10.37 23.60 28.75
CA GLN A 57 9.21 24.37 29.18
C GLN A 57 7.90 23.64 28.84
N GLN A 58 7.79 23.02 27.67
CA GLN A 58 6.60 22.24 27.28
C GLN A 58 6.40 20.99 28.16
N ILE A 59 7.49 20.28 28.51
CA ILE A 59 7.45 19.11 29.40
C ILE A 59 6.94 19.52 30.77
N ARG A 60 7.49 20.58 31.38
CA ARG A 60 7.05 21.08 32.71
C ARG A 60 5.58 21.48 32.72
N GLU A 61 5.11 22.18 31.70
CA GLU A 61 3.69 22.55 31.59
C GLU A 61 2.76 21.34 31.38
N ALA A 62 3.20 20.33 30.65
CA ALA A 62 2.46 19.08 30.47
C ALA A 62 2.39 18.27 31.79
N GLN A 63 3.49 18.21 32.55
CA GLN A 63 3.52 17.61 33.89
C GLN A 63 2.59 18.34 34.86
N ALA A 64 2.64 19.68 34.91
CA ALA A 64 1.80 20.49 35.80
C ALA A 64 0.30 20.30 35.57
N ARG A 65 -0.11 20.00 34.33
CA ARG A 65 -1.50 19.72 33.96
C ARG A 65 -1.86 18.24 34.05
N GLY A 66 -0.98 17.40 34.56
CA GLY A 66 -1.22 15.97 34.71
C GLY A 66 -1.33 15.21 33.39
N SER A 67 -0.81 15.74 32.27
CA SER A 67 -0.91 15.08 30.95
C SER A 67 -0.22 13.72 30.86
N PHE A 68 0.63 13.39 31.84
CA PHE A 68 1.28 12.09 31.97
C PHE A 68 0.62 11.16 33.00
N SER A 69 -0.45 11.61 33.69
CA SER A 69 -1.20 10.80 34.65
C SER A 69 -2.24 9.92 33.96
N GLY A 70 -2.49 8.73 34.51
CA GLY A 70 -3.40 7.73 33.96
C GLY A 70 -2.90 7.04 32.70
N LEU A 71 -1.63 7.22 32.31
CA LEU A 71 -1.06 6.58 31.14
C LEU A 71 -0.88 5.07 31.36
N ARG A 72 -0.97 4.31 30.27
CA ARG A 72 -0.69 2.87 30.27
C ARG A 72 0.78 2.64 30.64
N GLY A 73 1.02 2.26 31.89
CA GLY A 73 2.37 2.01 32.43
C GLY A 73 2.87 3.08 33.40
N GLU A 74 2.04 4.04 33.81
CA GLU A 74 2.43 5.02 34.83
C GLU A 74 2.92 4.33 36.12
N GLY A 75 4.13 4.70 36.56
CA GLY A 75 4.78 4.14 37.76
C GLY A 75 5.16 2.66 37.66
N ARG A 76 4.91 2.00 36.54
CA ARG A 76 5.24 0.58 36.32
C ARG A 76 6.58 0.45 35.60
N PRO A 77 7.37 -0.59 35.89
CA PRO A 77 8.58 -0.86 35.13
C PRO A 77 8.24 -1.08 33.65
N ILE A 78 9.09 -0.58 32.75
CA ILE A 78 8.93 -0.80 31.31
C ILE A 78 9.10 -2.31 31.05
N PRO A 79 8.09 -2.99 30.51
CA PRO A 79 8.20 -4.41 30.22
C PRO A 79 9.30 -4.62 29.18
N ASP A 80 10.09 -5.68 29.36
CA ASP A 80 11.18 -6.06 28.44
C ASP A 80 12.28 -5.01 28.24
N LEU A 81 12.47 -4.06 29.16
CA LEU A 81 13.47 -2.98 29.01
C LEU A 81 14.89 -3.50 28.72
N HIS A 82 15.26 -4.65 29.28
CA HIS A 82 16.57 -5.27 29.12
C HIS A 82 16.62 -6.30 27.98
N ARG A 83 15.51 -6.54 27.28
CA ARG A 83 15.47 -7.48 26.17
C ARG A 83 16.20 -6.86 25.00
N GLN A 84 17.30 -7.49 24.58
CA GLN A 84 17.96 -7.12 23.33
C GLN A 84 17.02 -7.44 22.17
N ARG A 85 16.57 -6.40 21.48
CA ARG A 85 15.74 -6.53 20.28
C ARG A 85 16.59 -6.14 19.09
N THR A 86 16.58 -6.96 18.04
CA THR A 86 17.07 -6.49 16.74
C THR A 86 16.11 -5.42 16.21
N SER A 87 16.59 -4.56 15.32
CA SER A 87 15.74 -3.55 14.66
C SER A 87 14.52 -4.20 13.99
N TYR A 88 14.71 -5.37 13.38
CA TYR A 88 13.63 -6.15 12.76
C TYR A 88 12.56 -6.59 13.77
N GLN A 89 12.97 -7.12 14.92
CA GLN A 89 12.02 -7.52 15.98
C GLN A 89 11.25 -6.32 16.54
N TRP A 90 11.90 -5.18 16.69
CA TRP A 90 11.21 -3.96 17.11
C TRP A 90 10.13 -3.53 16.12
N VAL A 91 10.41 -3.60 14.80
CA VAL A 91 9.43 -3.27 13.75
C VAL A 91 8.23 -4.22 13.80
N LEU A 92 8.48 -5.52 13.99
CA LEU A 92 7.39 -6.51 14.10
C LEU A 92 6.52 -6.25 15.33
N ASP A 93 7.13 -6.07 16.51
CA ASP A 93 6.37 -5.81 17.74
C ASP A 93 5.63 -4.47 17.67
N TRP A 94 6.21 -3.46 17.00
CA TRP A 94 5.54 -2.19 16.78
C TRP A 94 4.35 -2.34 15.83
N ALA A 95 4.52 -3.06 14.73
CA ALA A 95 3.43 -3.31 13.79
C ALA A 95 2.28 -4.10 14.44
N GLU A 96 2.59 -5.08 15.29
CA GLU A 96 1.58 -5.81 16.06
C GLU A 96 0.83 -4.90 17.05
N ARG A 97 1.57 -4.07 17.80
CA ARG A 97 0.96 -3.13 18.77
C ARG A 97 0.08 -2.07 18.14
N GLU A 98 0.50 -1.51 17.00
CA GLU A 98 -0.20 -0.43 16.31
C GLU A 98 -1.19 -0.94 15.25
N GLY A 99 -1.24 -2.25 15.00
CA GLY A 99 -2.02 -2.82 13.90
C GLY A 99 -1.54 -2.34 12.51
N ALA A 100 -0.25 -2.06 12.37
CA ALA A 100 0.31 -1.54 11.13
C ALA A 100 0.33 -2.60 10.02
N ASP A 101 -0.14 -2.24 8.83
CA ASP A 101 -0.06 -3.13 7.66
C ASP A 101 1.34 -3.12 7.05
N LEU A 102 2.06 -4.24 7.21
CA LEU A 102 3.39 -4.45 6.63
C LEU A 102 3.35 -5.00 5.20
N SER A 103 2.16 -5.17 4.59
CA SER A 103 2.01 -5.73 3.26
C SER A 103 2.85 -5.00 2.19
N ALA A 104 2.90 -3.67 2.27
CA ALA A 104 3.65 -2.82 1.36
C ALA A 104 5.17 -2.94 1.52
N ALA A 105 5.64 -3.39 2.69
CA ALA A 105 7.07 -3.59 2.98
C ALA A 105 7.56 -5.01 2.68
N MET A 106 6.69 -5.89 2.16
CA MET A 106 7.08 -7.27 1.88
C MET A 106 8.10 -7.35 0.74
N PRO A 107 9.09 -8.25 0.84
CA PRO A 107 9.89 -8.65 -0.31
C PRO A 107 8.99 -9.13 -1.45
N VAL A 108 9.39 -8.81 -2.69
CA VAL A 108 8.60 -9.07 -3.92
C VAL A 108 8.06 -10.50 -3.99
N GLY A 109 8.87 -11.50 -3.68
CA GLY A 109 8.45 -12.90 -3.72
C GLY A 109 7.38 -13.27 -2.67
N LEU A 110 7.42 -12.66 -1.48
CA LEU A 110 6.36 -12.85 -0.48
C LEU A 110 5.08 -12.11 -0.88
N ALA A 111 5.21 -10.91 -1.44
CA ALA A 111 4.08 -10.17 -1.98
C ALA A 111 3.34 -10.97 -3.08
N LEU A 112 4.07 -11.52 -4.05
CA LEU A 112 3.50 -12.35 -5.12
C LEU A 112 2.87 -13.64 -4.60
N ARG A 113 3.44 -14.25 -3.55
CA ARG A 113 2.86 -15.46 -2.93
C ARG A 113 1.52 -15.16 -2.26
N ARG A 114 1.44 -14.03 -1.54
CA ARG A 114 0.21 -13.55 -0.90
C ARG A 114 -0.84 -13.20 -1.96
N GLU A 115 -0.46 -12.37 -2.94
CA GLU A 115 -1.34 -11.98 -4.04
C GLU A 115 -1.91 -13.21 -4.75
N ARG A 116 -1.09 -14.22 -5.05
CA ARG A 116 -1.55 -15.48 -5.64
C ARG A 116 -2.63 -16.18 -4.81
N ALA A 117 -2.49 -16.17 -3.48
CA ALA A 117 -3.48 -16.77 -2.59
C ALA A 117 -4.79 -15.98 -2.59
N GLU A 118 -4.70 -14.64 -2.53
CA GLU A 118 -5.85 -13.74 -2.58
C GLU A 118 -6.60 -13.85 -3.90
N LEU A 119 -5.90 -13.84 -5.02
CA LEU A 119 -6.48 -13.99 -6.35
C LEU A 119 -7.20 -15.33 -6.51
N ARG A 120 -6.60 -16.44 -6.04
CA ARG A 120 -7.26 -17.76 -6.04
C ARG A 120 -8.55 -17.79 -5.22
N ALA A 121 -8.60 -17.04 -4.13
CA ALA A 121 -9.80 -16.92 -3.30
C ALA A 121 -10.85 -16.00 -3.93
N ALA A 122 -10.44 -15.03 -4.74
CA ALA A 122 -11.34 -14.09 -5.43
C ALA A 122 -12.01 -14.68 -6.69
N VAL A 123 -11.39 -15.67 -7.35
CA VAL A 123 -11.91 -16.29 -8.58
C VAL A 123 -13.42 -16.62 -8.53
N PRO A 124 -13.96 -17.27 -7.47
CA PRO A 124 -15.38 -17.60 -7.38
C PRO A 124 -16.33 -16.39 -7.38
N THR A 125 -15.83 -15.17 -7.15
CA THR A 125 -16.65 -13.95 -7.07
C THR A 125 -16.73 -13.19 -8.39
N LEU A 126 -15.93 -13.58 -9.39
CA LEU A 126 -15.88 -12.95 -10.71
C LEU A 126 -17.14 -13.24 -11.53
N ARG A 127 -17.52 -12.30 -12.40
CA ARG A 127 -18.79 -12.33 -13.14
C ARG A 127 -18.70 -13.07 -14.47
N SER A 128 -17.50 -13.28 -15.00
CA SER A 128 -17.31 -13.94 -16.28
C SER A 128 -15.97 -14.67 -16.37
N GLU A 129 -15.90 -15.69 -17.23
CA GLU A 129 -14.64 -16.34 -17.56
C GLU A 129 -13.61 -15.38 -18.18
N ARG A 130 -14.05 -14.31 -18.86
CA ARG A 130 -13.16 -13.29 -19.42
C ARG A 130 -12.37 -12.61 -18.30
N GLU A 131 -13.04 -12.25 -17.20
CA GLU A 131 -12.39 -11.67 -16.02
C GLU A 131 -11.40 -12.65 -15.39
N VAL A 132 -11.72 -13.95 -15.35
CA VAL A 132 -10.79 -14.98 -14.86
C VAL A 132 -9.53 -15.04 -15.74
N ARG A 133 -9.70 -15.02 -17.07
CA ARG A 133 -8.59 -15.02 -18.03
C ARG A 133 -7.70 -13.80 -17.88
N GLU A 134 -8.30 -12.62 -17.76
CA GLU A 134 -7.59 -11.35 -17.56
C GLU A 134 -6.81 -11.36 -16.24
N LEU A 135 -7.45 -11.74 -15.14
CA LEU A 135 -6.81 -11.83 -13.82
C LEU A 135 -5.60 -12.78 -13.82
N VAL A 136 -5.74 -13.96 -14.44
CA VAL A 136 -4.64 -14.94 -14.54
C VAL A 136 -3.52 -14.40 -15.43
N ALA A 137 -3.84 -13.77 -16.57
CA ALA A 137 -2.86 -13.19 -17.48
C ALA A 137 -2.05 -12.07 -16.81
N ASP A 138 -2.72 -11.19 -16.09
CA ASP A 138 -2.14 -10.06 -15.37
C ASP A 138 -1.17 -10.52 -14.28
N PHE A 139 -1.61 -11.47 -13.43
CA PHE A 139 -0.76 -12.03 -12.39
C PHE A 139 0.45 -12.75 -12.99
N ASN A 140 0.23 -13.60 -13.99
CA ASN A 140 1.32 -14.32 -14.65
C ASN A 140 2.29 -13.37 -15.37
N GLY A 141 1.80 -12.22 -15.87
CA GLY A 141 2.62 -11.13 -16.39
C GLY A 141 3.54 -10.54 -15.31
N ARG A 142 2.97 -10.10 -14.19
CA ARG A 142 3.75 -9.58 -13.04
C ARG A 142 4.73 -10.60 -12.49
N LEU A 143 4.34 -11.86 -12.42
CA LEU A 143 5.21 -12.95 -12.00
C LEU A 143 6.43 -13.08 -12.92
N ARG A 144 6.22 -13.13 -14.26
CA ARG A 144 7.32 -13.17 -15.23
C ARG A 144 8.24 -11.97 -15.08
N ASP A 145 7.69 -10.78 -14.97
CA ASP A 145 8.42 -9.54 -14.78
C ASP A 145 9.32 -9.53 -13.54
N ALA A 146 8.84 -10.10 -12.43
CA ALA A 146 9.60 -10.24 -11.20
C ALA A 146 10.73 -11.29 -11.33
N TYR A 147 10.49 -12.37 -12.06
CA TYR A 147 11.52 -13.37 -12.35
C TYR A 147 12.62 -12.82 -13.27
N LEU A 148 12.26 -11.91 -14.18
CA LEU A 148 13.23 -11.20 -15.04
C LEU A 148 13.99 -10.09 -14.29
N ARG A 149 13.51 -9.67 -13.11
CA ARG A 149 14.13 -8.65 -12.26
C ARG A 149 14.35 -9.17 -10.84
N PRO A 150 15.30 -10.10 -10.63
CA PRO A 150 15.51 -10.71 -9.33
C PRO A 150 15.82 -9.66 -8.26
N ALA A 151 15.02 -9.63 -7.20
CA ALA A 151 15.26 -8.78 -6.04
C ALA A 151 16.43 -9.32 -5.20
N SER A 152 17.10 -8.44 -4.47
CA SER A 152 18.13 -8.84 -3.51
C SER A 152 17.53 -9.65 -2.36
N GLY A 153 18.25 -10.69 -1.93
CA GLY A 153 17.86 -11.58 -0.83
C GLY A 153 17.62 -13.03 -1.27
N PRO A 154 17.23 -13.90 -0.33
CA PRO A 154 16.95 -15.30 -0.63
C PRO A 154 15.82 -15.45 -1.66
N PRO A 155 15.96 -16.33 -2.66
CA PRO A 155 14.93 -16.53 -3.66
C PRO A 155 13.70 -17.19 -3.05
N VAL A 156 12.53 -16.56 -3.24
CA VAL A 156 11.23 -17.14 -2.88
C VAL A 156 10.58 -17.65 -4.15
N ALA A 157 10.48 -18.97 -4.30
CA ALA A 157 9.83 -19.58 -5.46
C ALA A 157 8.31 -19.38 -5.41
N VAL A 158 7.75 -18.80 -6.48
CA VAL A 158 6.32 -18.59 -6.69
C VAL A 158 5.93 -19.12 -8.07
N GLY A 159 5.02 -20.10 -8.11
CA GLY A 159 4.52 -20.65 -9.37
C GLY A 159 3.41 -19.81 -10.00
N PRO A 160 3.18 -19.94 -11.32
CA PRO A 160 2.09 -19.26 -12.02
C PRO A 160 0.71 -19.73 -11.53
N LEU A 161 -0.32 -18.97 -11.92
CA LEU A 161 -1.70 -19.43 -11.90
C LEU A 161 -2.00 -20.21 -13.18
N ASP A 162 -2.47 -21.44 -13.00
CA ASP A 162 -3.01 -22.24 -14.10
C ASP A 162 -4.42 -21.74 -14.43
N LEU A 163 -4.62 -21.38 -15.70
CA LEU A 163 -5.86 -20.83 -16.20
C LEU A 163 -7.01 -21.86 -16.13
N GLN A 164 -6.77 -23.11 -16.56
CA GLN A 164 -7.83 -24.12 -16.59
C GLN A 164 -8.28 -24.43 -15.17
N VAL A 165 -7.34 -24.57 -14.24
CA VAL A 165 -7.67 -24.76 -12.81
C VAL A 165 -8.50 -23.59 -12.25
N GLN A 166 -8.26 -22.36 -12.70
CA GLN A 166 -9.07 -21.22 -12.25
C GLN A 166 -10.45 -21.18 -12.92
N LEU A 167 -10.55 -21.56 -14.20
CA LEU A 167 -11.84 -21.67 -14.89
C LEU A 167 -12.71 -22.75 -14.28
N ASP A 168 -12.15 -23.92 -13.96
CA ASP A 168 -12.87 -25.01 -13.29
C ASP A 168 -13.45 -24.54 -11.95
N ARG A 169 -12.63 -23.87 -11.12
CA ARG A 169 -13.08 -23.27 -9.85
C ARG A 169 -14.19 -22.24 -10.04
N TRP A 170 -14.12 -21.46 -11.11
CA TRP A 170 -15.14 -20.47 -11.42
C TRP A 170 -16.45 -21.16 -11.83
N HIS A 171 -16.38 -22.21 -12.66
CA HIS A 171 -17.54 -23.01 -13.06
C HIS A 171 -18.19 -23.75 -11.88
N GLU A 172 -17.40 -24.29 -10.96
CA GLU A 172 -17.90 -24.89 -9.71
C GLU A 172 -18.72 -23.90 -8.88
N ALA A 173 -18.31 -22.63 -8.86
CA ALA A 173 -19.02 -21.56 -8.16
C ALA A 173 -20.23 -21.00 -8.95
N HIS A 174 -20.25 -21.19 -10.27
CA HIS A 174 -21.28 -20.69 -11.19
C HIS A 174 -21.92 -21.83 -11.98
N PRO A 175 -22.65 -22.75 -11.31
CA PRO A 175 -23.31 -23.84 -12.01
C PRO A 175 -24.29 -23.27 -13.04
N PRO A 176 -24.33 -23.85 -14.25
CA PRO A 176 -25.30 -23.43 -15.25
C PRO A 176 -26.70 -23.57 -14.68
N ARG A 177 -27.58 -22.59 -14.99
CA ARG A 177 -28.98 -22.70 -14.62
C ARG A 177 -29.50 -24.03 -15.18
N PRO A 178 -30.12 -24.89 -14.35
CA PRO A 178 -30.70 -26.14 -14.84
C PRO A 178 -31.62 -25.82 -16.00
N ALA A 179 -31.51 -26.61 -17.08
CA ALA A 179 -32.34 -26.43 -18.25
C ALA A 179 -33.82 -26.37 -17.80
N PRO A 180 -34.62 -25.45 -18.34
CA PRO A 180 -36.05 -25.44 -18.03
C PRO A 180 -36.60 -26.84 -18.34
N GLU A 181 -37.28 -27.43 -17.35
CA GLU A 181 -37.90 -28.74 -17.49
C GLU A 181 -38.73 -28.74 -18.78
N PRO A 182 -38.54 -29.73 -19.67
CA PRO A 182 -39.29 -29.76 -20.92
C PRO A 182 -40.78 -29.69 -20.58
N PRO A 183 -41.55 -28.80 -21.24
CA PRO A 183 -42.97 -28.67 -20.94
C PRO A 183 -43.62 -30.05 -21.03
N PRO A 184 -44.55 -30.37 -20.10
CA PRO A 184 -45.17 -31.69 -20.07
C PRO A 184 -45.71 -32.02 -21.46
N ALA A 185 -45.39 -33.23 -21.93
CA ALA A 185 -45.79 -33.67 -23.27
C ALA A 185 -47.28 -33.38 -23.49
N PRO A 186 -47.66 -32.76 -24.63
CA PRO A 186 -49.06 -32.41 -24.86
C PRO A 186 -49.89 -33.69 -24.74
N ALA A 187 -50.89 -33.66 -23.85
CA ALA A 187 -51.77 -34.79 -23.61
C ALA A 187 -52.33 -35.31 -24.95
N PRO A 188 -52.36 -36.64 -25.18
CA PRO A 188 -52.80 -37.20 -26.44
C PRO A 188 -54.19 -36.67 -26.76
N ARG A 189 -54.32 -35.94 -27.89
CA ARG A 189 -55.59 -35.39 -28.35
C ARG A 189 -56.53 -36.57 -28.61
N ARG A 190 -57.43 -36.85 -27.66
CA ARG A 190 -58.41 -37.92 -27.76
C ARG A 190 -59.20 -37.74 -29.05
N ARG A 191 -59.04 -38.67 -29.99
CA ARG A 191 -59.78 -38.64 -31.25
C ARG A 191 -61.26 -38.77 -30.94
N PRO A 192 -62.11 -37.85 -31.43
CA PRO A 192 -63.52 -37.91 -31.15
C PRO A 192 -64.17 -39.12 -31.83
N TRP A 193 -65.05 -39.78 -31.08
CA TRP A 193 -65.67 -41.08 -31.36
C TRP A 193 -66.53 -41.12 -32.63
N TRP A 194 -66.98 -39.97 -33.14
CA TRP A 194 -67.78 -39.87 -34.37
C TRP A 194 -66.95 -39.96 -35.67
N ARG A 195 -65.61 -39.97 -35.60
CA ARG A 195 -64.73 -40.24 -36.78
C ARG A 195 -64.44 -41.73 -37.00
N ARG A 196 -65.13 -42.62 -36.29
CA ARG A 196 -65.18 -44.05 -36.61
C ARG A 196 -66.56 -44.34 -37.17
N ARG A 197 -66.71 -44.29 -38.49
CA ARG A 197 -67.80 -45.01 -39.14
C ARG A 197 -67.28 -45.73 -40.41
N PRO A 198 -67.78 -46.95 -40.65
CA PRO A 198 -67.45 -47.79 -41.81
C PRO A 198 -68.06 -47.24 -43.10
#